data_AF-A0A5C5XAD0-F1
#
_entry.id   AF-A0A5C5XAD0-F1
#
_cell.length_a   1.000
_cell.length_b   1.000
_cell.length_c   1.000
_cell.angle_alpha   90.00
_cell.angle_beta   90.00
_cell.angle_gamma   90.00
#
_symmetry.space_group_name_H-M   'P 1'
#
loop_
_entity.id
_entity.type
_entity.pdbx_description
1 polymer ?
#
loop_
_entity_poly.entity_id
_entity_poly.type
_entity_poly.pdbx_seq_one_letter_code
_entity_poly.pdbx_strand_id
1 'polypeptide(L)'
;MFVRDLKLVRQVCSWAHVAFEDDSVADLFDEQVDAGLRPEQFGRIWMHTHPGNCPLPSPIDEQTFARGFGQAEWAVMFILARGGKSYARLQMNTGPGASLRIPVEIDYSQSFTGCDYASWESEYLTHVQSHNSKTLFNNQDEDAVDFLENEFRFDLWDETDDFLSQTQRQEKRNDHDD
;
A
#
# COMPACT_ATOMS: atom_id res chain seq x y z
N MET A 1 18.70 -8.48 -5.80
CA MET A 1 17.43 -9.01 -5.25
C MET A 1 16.63 -9.61 -6.40
N PHE A 2 15.97 -10.74 -6.20
CA PHE A 2 15.14 -11.39 -7.23
C PHE A 2 13.84 -11.88 -6.57
N VAL A 3 12.71 -11.37 -7.03
CA VAL A 3 11.37 -11.74 -6.51
C VAL A 3 10.80 -12.81 -7.41
N ARG A 4 10.36 -13.93 -6.81
CA ARG A 4 9.87 -15.10 -7.54
C ARG A 4 8.38 -15.32 -7.41
N ASP A 5 7.78 -14.79 -6.35
CA ASP A 5 6.40 -15.04 -6.02
C ASP A 5 5.79 -13.83 -5.28
N LEU A 6 4.47 -13.73 -5.32
CA LEU A 6 3.68 -12.71 -4.66
C LEU A 6 2.54 -13.40 -3.91
N LYS A 7 2.26 -12.96 -2.69
CA LYS A 7 1.14 -13.46 -1.89
C LYS A 7 0.37 -12.29 -1.32
N LEU A 8 -0.95 -12.33 -1.46
CA LEU A 8 -1.84 -11.35 -0.86
C LEU A 8 -2.13 -11.74 0.59
N VAL A 9 -2.13 -10.74 1.47
CA VAL A 9 -2.70 -10.83 2.81
C VAL A 9 -4.10 -10.23 2.78
N ARG A 10 -4.96 -10.64 3.71
CA ARG A 10 -6.29 -10.05 3.87
C ARG A 10 -6.13 -8.55 4.13
N GLN A 11 -6.88 -7.76 3.37
CA GLN A 11 -6.72 -6.32 3.33
C GLN A 11 -8.02 -5.61 2.97
N VAL A 12 -8.18 -4.42 3.55
CA VAL A 12 -9.28 -3.51 3.26
C VAL A 12 -8.73 -2.31 2.50
N CYS A 13 -9.25 -2.11 1.29
CA CYS A 13 -8.74 -1.09 0.37
C CYS A 13 -9.81 -0.03 0.07
N SER A 14 -9.35 1.22 -0.01
CA SER A 14 -10.04 2.33 -0.66
C SER A 14 -9.21 2.84 -1.86
N TRP A 15 -9.65 3.91 -2.50
CA TRP A 15 -8.93 4.48 -3.65
C TRP A 15 -7.55 5.07 -3.30
N ALA A 16 -7.30 5.38 -2.02
CA ALA A 16 -6.07 6.00 -1.54
C ALA A 16 -5.51 5.36 -0.25
N HIS A 17 -6.11 4.27 0.23
CA HIS A 17 -5.73 3.65 1.48
C HIS A 17 -5.76 2.13 1.39
N VAL A 18 -4.85 1.49 2.11
CA VAL A 18 -4.80 0.05 2.33
C VAL A 18 -4.53 -0.22 3.80
N ALA A 19 -5.33 -1.09 4.42
CA ALA A 19 -5.07 -1.63 5.74
C ALA A 19 -4.94 -3.14 5.61
N PHE A 20 -3.85 -3.71 6.13
CA PHE A 20 -3.70 -5.16 6.25
C PHE A 20 -4.38 -5.63 7.53
N GLU A 21 -4.99 -6.81 7.48
CA GLU A 21 -5.49 -7.50 8.65
C GLU A 21 -4.32 -8.15 9.39
N ASP A 22 -4.06 -7.72 10.62
CA ASP A 22 -2.88 -8.14 11.40
C ASP A 22 -2.79 -9.65 11.56
N ASP A 23 -3.91 -10.33 11.82
CA ASP A 23 -3.96 -11.80 11.90
C ASP A 23 -3.51 -12.45 10.59
N SER A 24 -3.91 -11.90 9.44
CA SER A 24 -3.49 -12.44 8.14
C SER A 24 -2.01 -12.20 7.85
N VAL A 25 -1.43 -11.12 8.38
CA VAL A 25 0.02 -10.87 8.29
C VAL A 25 0.76 -11.84 9.21
N ALA A 26 0.27 -12.07 10.42
CA ALA A 26 0.85 -13.04 11.36
C ALA A 26 0.82 -14.45 10.78
N ASP A 27 -0.33 -14.89 10.26
CA ASP A 27 -0.50 -16.19 9.59
C ASP A 27 0.51 -16.36 8.44
N LEU A 28 0.70 -15.33 7.61
CA LEU A 28 1.71 -15.36 6.55
C LEU A 28 3.11 -15.56 7.11
N PHE A 29 3.49 -14.84 8.17
CA PHE A 29 4.81 -14.97 8.78
C PHE A 29 5.05 -16.37 9.34
N ASP A 30 4.08 -16.92 10.07
CA ASP A 30 4.16 -18.26 10.64
C ASP A 30 4.26 -19.34 9.55
N GLU A 31 3.42 -19.28 8.52
CA GLU A 31 3.45 -20.22 7.40
C GLU A 31 4.81 -20.20 6.65
N GLN A 32 5.38 -19.02 6.43
CA GLN A 32 6.68 -18.90 5.74
C GLN A 32 7.84 -19.38 6.63
N VAL A 33 7.76 -19.16 7.94
CA VAL A 33 8.75 -19.68 8.91
C VAL A 33 8.66 -21.21 8.99
N ASP A 34 7.46 -21.78 9.03
CA ASP A 34 7.22 -23.23 8.99
C ASP A 34 7.72 -23.85 7.68
N ALA A 35 7.65 -23.10 6.56
CA ALA A 35 8.27 -23.47 5.29
C ALA A 35 9.81 -23.34 5.28
N GLY A 36 10.42 -22.93 6.39
CA GLY A 36 11.86 -22.79 6.57
C GLY A 36 12.45 -21.51 5.99
N LEU A 37 11.63 -20.52 5.65
CA LEU A 37 12.11 -19.21 5.19
C LEU A 37 12.37 -18.27 6.37
N ARG A 38 13.35 -17.39 6.20
CA ARG A 38 13.60 -16.31 7.16
C ARG A 38 12.77 -15.09 6.79
N PRO A 39 12.36 -14.25 7.77
CA PRO A 39 11.63 -13.00 7.51
C PRO A 39 12.31 -12.11 6.47
N GLU A 40 13.65 -12.11 6.41
CA GLU A 40 14.38 -11.35 5.38
C GLU A 40 14.05 -11.78 3.93
N GLN A 41 13.55 -13.00 3.72
CA GLN A 41 13.31 -13.57 2.39
C GLN A 41 11.91 -13.28 1.84
N PHE A 42 10.94 -12.96 2.70
CA PHE A 42 9.54 -12.78 2.28
C PHE A 42 8.89 -11.50 2.84
N GLY A 43 9.28 -11.05 4.03
CA GLY A 43 8.61 -9.95 4.75
C GLY A 43 9.28 -8.58 4.62
N ARG A 44 10.11 -8.37 3.59
CA ARG A 44 10.90 -7.12 3.42
C ARG A 44 10.51 -6.30 2.20
N ILE A 45 9.55 -6.76 1.41
CA ILE A 45 9.11 -6.08 0.19
C ILE A 45 7.65 -5.72 0.37
N TRP A 46 7.35 -4.43 0.38
CA TRP A 46 5.99 -3.93 0.31
C TRP A 46 5.68 -3.52 -1.12
N MET A 47 4.63 -4.12 -1.70
CA MET A 47 4.17 -3.83 -3.04
C MET A 47 2.73 -3.34 -3.00
N HIS A 48 2.47 -2.19 -3.62
CA HIS A 48 1.10 -1.68 -3.78
C HIS A 48 0.90 -1.05 -5.17
N THR A 49 -0.37 -0.78 -5.50
CA THR A 49 -0.74 -0.26 -6.82
C THR A 49 -1.34 1.13 -6.72
N HIS A 50 -1.04 1.97 -7.71
CA HIS A 50 -1.67 3.27 -7.87
C HIS A 50 -2.70 3.21 -9.02
N PRO A 51 -3.96 3.63 -8.79
CA PRO A 51 -4.99 3.62 -9.82
C PRO A 51 -4.72 4.66 -10.93
N GLY A 52 -3.91 5.68 -10.64
CA GLY A 52 -3.43 6.69 -11.58
C GLY A 52 -2.14 6.29 -12.31
N ASN A 53 -1.64 7.17 -13.18
CA ASN A 53 -0.43 6.95 -13.99
C ASN A 53 0.88 7.45 -13.31
N CYS A 54 0.84 7.71 -12.00
CA CYS A 54 1.97 8.19 -11.22
C CYS A 54 2.47 7.06 -10.29
N PRO A 55 3.70 6.57 -10.47
CA PRO A 55 4.26 5.55 -9.58
C PRO A 55 5.00 6.15 -8.38
N LEU A 56 5.05 7.48 -8.24
CA LEU A 56 5.78 8.10 -7.12
C LEU A 56 5.02 7.91 -5.80
N PRO A 57 5.71 7.67 -4.69
CA PRO A 57 5.07 7.54 -3.38
C PRO A 57 4.39 8.84 -2.97
N SER A 58 3.21 8.70 -2.37
CA SER A 58 2.49 9.74 -1.65
C SER A 58 3.01 9.88 -0.21
N PRO A 59 2.67 10.96 0.51
CA PRO A 59 3.00 11.09 1.92
C PRO A 59 2.49 9.93 2.79
N ILE A 60 1.32 9.37 2.45
CA ILE A 60 0.75 8.21 3.15
C ILE A 60 1.59 6.95 2.92
N ASP A 61 2.09 6.75 1.70
CA ASP A 61 2.97 5.63 1.39
C ASP A 61 4.27 5.71 2.20
N GLU A 62 4.84 6.91 2.32
CA GLU A 62 6.05 7.15 3.10
C GLU A 62 5.84 6.86 4.59
N GLN A 63 4.74 7.33 5.17
CA GLN A 63 4.40 7.09 6.57
C GLN A 63 4.13 5.60 6.84
N THR A 64 3.36 4.94 5.97
CA THR A 64 3.05 3.51 6.08
C THR A 64 4.33 2.68 6.00
N PHE A 65 5.21 3.00 5.06
CA PHE A 65 6.48 2.30 4.92
C PHE A 65 7.39 2.51 6.14
N ALA A 66 7.49 3.74 6.65
CA ALA A 66 8.28 4.03 7.84
C ALA A 66 7.76 3.29 9.08
N ARG A 67 6.43 3.19 9.26
CA ARG A 67 5.80 2.47 10.37
C ARG A 67 6.02 0.95 10.26
N GLY A 68 5.75 0.36 9.10
CA GLY A 68 5.82 -1.10 8.90
C GLY A 68 7.23 -1.65 8.74
N PHE A 69 8.13 -0.88 8.12
CA PHE A 69 9.44 -1.37 7.67
C PHE A 69 10.62 -0.57 8.23
N GLY A 70 10.39 0.51 8.99
CA GLY A 70 11.47 1.36 9.51
C GLY A 70 12.42 0.67 10.49
N GLN A 71 12.00 -0.44 11.10
CA GLN A 71 12.86 -1.27 11.98
C GLN A 71 13.55 -2.43 11.25
N ALA A 72 13.23 -2.66 9.97
CA ALA A 72 13.87 -3.72 9.19
C ALA A 72 15.31 -3.34 8.84
N GLU A 73 16.26 -4.28 8.83
CA GLU A 73 17.63 -4.00 8.39
C GLU A 73 17.68 -3.44 6.95
N TRP A 74 16.80 -3.98 6.10
CA TRP A 74 16.51 -3.46 4.78
C TRP A 74 15.05 -3.72 4.43
N ALA A 75 14.49 -2.87 3.58
CA ALA A 75 13.16 -3.04 3.02
C ALA A 75 13.05 -2.39 1.64
N VAL A 76 12.10 -2.87 0.84
CA VAL A 76 11.80 -2.32 -0.48
C VAL A 76 10.37 -1.85 -0.54
N MET A 77 10.16 -0.60 -0.94
CA MET A 77 8.87 -0.10 -1.38
C MET A 77 8.80 -0.26 -2.90
N PHE A 78 7.75 -0.91 -3.39
CA PHE A 78 7.47 -1.07 -4.81
C PHE A 78 6.07 -0.57 -5.14
N ILE A 79 5.97 0.31 -6.12
CA ILE A 79 4.70 0.88 -6.58
C ILE A 79 4.52 0.55 -8.06
N LEU A 80 3.38 -0.05 -8.40
CA LEU A 80 2.95 -0.23 -9.78
C LEU A 80 1.79 0.71 -10.09
N ALA A 81 2.03 1.67 -10.97
CA ALA A 81 0.99 2.57 -11.47
C ALA A 81 0.26 1.97 -12.67
N ARG A 82 -0.99 2.40 -12.84
CA ARG A 82 -1.78 2.08 -14.02
C ARG A 82 -1.02 2.46 -15.30
N GLY A 83 -0.96 1.53 -16.25
CA GLY A 83 -0.18 1.70 -17.48
C GLY A 83 1.25 1.16 -17.41
N GLY A 84 1.63 0.48 -16.31
CA GLY A 84 2.87 -0.28 -16.20
C GLY A 84 4.09 0.51 -15.75
N LYS A 85 3.93 1.80 -15.40
CA LYS A 85 5.02 2.58 -14.81
C LYS A 85 5.26 2.10 -13.39
N SER A 86 6.53 1.98 -12.99
CA SER A 86 6.90 1.48 -11.67
C SER A 86 7.87 2.39 -10.93
N TYR A 87 7.86 2.26 -9.61
CA TYR A 87 8.82 2.84 -8.70
C TYR A 87 9.30 1.74 -7.75
N ALA A 88 10.60 1.70 -7.51
CA ALA A 88 11.17 0.84 -6.50
C ALA A 88 12.26 1.59 -5.74
N ARG A 89 12.23 1.49 -4.41
CA ARG A 89 13.22 2.08 -3.53
C ARG A 89 13.67 1.05 -2.50
N LEU A 90 14.97 0.81 -2.46
CA LEU A 90 15.62 0.08 -1.38
C LEU A 90 15.96 1.05 -0.25
N GLN A 91 15.49 0.75 0.95
CA GLN A 91 15.92 1.38 2.18
C GLN A 91 16.78 0.39 2.96
N MET A 92 17.94 0.85 3.43
CA MET A 92 18.82 0.14 4.35
C MET A 92 18.85 0.95 5.64
N ASN A 93 18.55 0.30 6.78
CA ASN A 93 18.55 0.94 8.10
C ASN A 93 19.76 0.54 8.94
N THR A 94 20.59 -0.39 8.46
CA THR A 94 21.88 -0.73 9.08
C THR A 94 22.99 0.25 8.69
N GLY A 95 23.85 0.62 9.64
CA GLY A 95 24.97 1.54 9.39
C GLY A 95 24.51 3.01 9.29
N PRO A 96 25.09 3.85 8.41
CA PRO A 96 24.66 5.25 8.26
C PRO A 96 23.25 5.42 7.69
N GLY A 97 22.59 4.30 7.34
CA GLY A 97 21.35 4.28 6.59
C GLY A 97 21.56 4.66 5.12
N ALA A 98 20.75 4.12 4.24
CA ALA A 98 20.73 4.54 2.84
C ALA A 98 19.33 4.36 2.24
N SER A 99 19.02 5.21 1.28
CA SER A 99 17.79 5.12 0.50
C SER A 99 18.16 5.31 -0.97
N LEU A 100 17.95 4.27 -1.77
CA LEU A 100 18.35 4.24 -3.18
C LEU A 100 17.17 3.79 -4.05
N ARG A 101 16.89 4.58 -5.08
CA ARG A 101 15.98 4.15 -6.16
C ARG A 101 16.68 3.07 -6.98
N ILE A 102 16.02 1.92 -7.13
CA ILE A 102 16.56 0.77 -7.87
C ILE A 102 15.81 0.58 -9.19
N PRO A 103 16.48 0.14 -10.26
CA PRO A 103 15.80 -0.23 -11.50
C PRO A 103 14.92 -1.48 -11.29
N VAL A 104 13.83 -1.54 -12.06
CA VAL A 104 12.90 -2.67 -12.07
C VAL A 104 12.93 -3.30 -13.44
N GLU A 105 13.22 -4.59 -13.49
CA GLU A 105 13.20 -5.38 -14.72
C GLU A 105 12.44 -6.68 -14.49
N ILE A 106 11.71 -7.11 -15.51
CA ILE A 106 11.02 -8.41 -15.51
C ILE A 106 11.92 -9.39 -16.24
N ASP A 107 12.35 -10.44 -15.54
CA ASP A 107 13.12 -11.53 -16.13
C ASP A 107 12.20 -12.57 -16.77
N TYR A 108 12.00 -12.45 -18.09
CA TYR A 108 11.21 -13.41 -18.88
C TYR A 108 11.94 -14.74 -19.17
N SER A 109 13.19 -14.91 -18.71
CA SER A 109 13.92 -16.17 -18.91
C SER A 109 13.47 -17.28 -17.96
N GLN A 110 12.81 -16.93 -16.86
CA GLN A 110 12.32 -17.86 -15.86
C GLN A 110 10.87 -18.22 -16.13
N SER A 111 10.53 -19.51 -15.97
CA SER A 111 9.14 -19.92 -15.94
C SER A 111 8.47 -19.37 -14.69
N PHE A 112 7.37 -18.63 -14.87
CA PHE A 112 6.54 -18.17 -13.76
C PHE A 112 5.28 -19.02 -13.69
N THR A 113 5.16 -19.81 -12.62
CA THR A 113 4.03 -20.74 -12.44
C THR A 113 2.73 -20.01 -12.08
N GLY A 114 2.81 -18.76 -11.60
CA GLY A 114 1.67 -17.92 -11.23
C GLY A 114 0.91 -17.31 -12.40
N CYS A 115 0.89 -17.94 -13.58
CA CYS A 115 0.08 -17.47 -14.71
C CYS A 115 -1.37 -17.97 -14.70
N ASP A 116 -1.79 -18.66 -13.63
CA ASP A 116 -3.16 -19.11 -13.44
C ASP A 116 -4.06 -17.95 -12.98
N TYR A 117 -4.70 -17.31 -13.95
CA TYR A 117 -5.60 -16.20 -13.72
C TYR A 117 -6.78 -16.54 -12.80
N ALA A 118 -7.32 -17.76 -12.88
CA ALA A 118 -8.46 -18.15 -12.06
C ALA A 118 -8.07 -18.31 -10.59
N SER A 119 -6.88 -18.88 -10.34
CA SER A 119 -6.30 -18.95 -9.00
C SER A 119 -6.08 -17.54 -8.42
N TRP A 120 -5.53 -16.62 -9.22
CA TRP A 120 -5.29 -15.24 -8.81
C TRP A 120 -6.56 -14.46 -8.52
N GLU A 121 -7.60 -14.62 -9.36
CA GLU A 121 -8.89 -13.99 -9.12
C GLU A 121 -9.53 -14.51 -7.82
N SER A 122 -9.46 -15.82 -7.57
CA SER A 122 -9.96 -16.40 -6.33
C SER A 122 -9.19 -15.88 -5.11
N GLU A 123 -7.86 -15.81 -5.18
CA GLU A 123 -7.03 -15.25 -4.11
C GLU A 123 -7.38 -13.78 -3.87
N TYR A 124 -7.50 -12.99 -4.93
CA TYR A 124 -7.86 -11.58 -4.85
C TYR A 124 -9.22 -11.37 -4.19
N LEU A 125 -10.27 -12.09 -4.62
CA LEU A 125 -11.62 -11.96 -4.06
C LEU A 125 -11.69 -12.43 -2.60
N THR A 126 -10.81 -13.35 -2.18
CA THR A 126 -10.74 -13.84 -0.80
C THR A 126 -10.02 -12.85 0.11
N HIS A 127 -8.96 -12.20 -0.39
CA HIS A 127 -8.08 -11.36 0.43
C HIS A 127 -8.36 -9.85 0.31
N VAL A 128 -9.01 -9.38 -0.75
CA VAL A 128 -9.20 -7.95 -1.00
C VAL A 128 -10.66 -7.56 -0.83
N GLN A 129 -10.93 -6.79 0.23
CA GLN A 129 -12.25 -6.22 0.48
C GLN A 129 -12.23 -4.72 0.17
N SER A 130 -13.21 -4.26 -0.62
CA SER A 130 -13.38 -2.83 -0.86
C SER A 130 -14.22 -2.21 0.25
N HIS A 131 -13.67 -1.18 0.91
CA HIS A 131 -14.49 -0.35 1.79
C HIS A 131 -15.15 0.76 0.96
N ASN A 132 -16.46 0.64 0.75
CA ASN A 132 -17.25 1.72 0.19
C ASN A 132 -17.57 2.69 1.33
N SER A 133 -17.00 3.89 1.31
CA SER A 133 -17.16 4.93 2.34
C SER A 133 -18.58 5.48 2.52
N LYS A 134 -19.61 4.79 2.01
CA LYS A 134 -21.02 5.21 2.07
C LYS A 134 -21.76 4.80 3.34
N THR A 135 -21.20 3.96 4.19
CA THR A 135 -21.93 3.41 5.35
C THR A 135 -21.74 4.17 6.66
N LEU A 136 -21.05 5.32 6.68
CA LEU A 136 -20.82 6.09 7.91
C LEU A 136 -21.91 7.11 8.26
N PHE A 137 -22.98 7.26 7.47
CA PHE A 137 -24.07 8.18 7.82
C PHE A 137 -25.34 7.50 8.34
N ASN A 138 -25.36 6.17 8.46
CA ASN A 138 -26.56 5.50 8.92
C ASN A 138 -26.20 4.09 9.43
N ASN A 139 -25.80 3.98 10.70
CA ASN A 139 -26.40 3.06 11.68
C ASN A 139 -25.52 2.93 12.93
N GLN A 140 -26.21 2.85 14.06
CA GLN A 140 -25.71 2.86 15.42
C GLN A 140 -25.12 1.50 15.80
N ASP A 141 -23.85 1.24 15.46
CA ASP A 141 -23.08 0.15 16.07
C ASP A 141 -21.91 0.77 16.85
N GLU A 142 -22.15 1.08 18.14
CA GLU A 142 -21.18 1.72 19.04
C GLU A 142 -19.90 0.88 19.23
N ASP A 143 -19.95 -0.43 18.95
CA ASP A 143 -18.79 -1.33 19.09
C ASP A 143 -17.82 -1.27 17.88
N ALA A 144 -18.28 -0.83 16.71
CA ALA A 144 -17.40 -0.65 15.53
C ALA A 144 -16.64 0.68 15.57
N VAL A 145 -17.14 1.64 16.36
CA VAL A 145 -16.54 2.97 16.53
C VAL A 145 -15.32 2.88 17.45
N ASP A 146 -15.32 1.99 18.45
CA ASP A 146 -14.22 1.86 19.41
C ASP A 146 -12.94 1.21 18.79
N PHE A 147 -13.10 0.31 17.81
CA PHE A 147 -11.98 -0.25 17.03
C PHE A 147 -11.37 0.80 16.08
N LEU A 148 -12.21 1.68 15.52
CA LEU A 148 -11.82 2.78 14.64
C LEU A 148 -11.32 4.03 15.39
N GLU A 149 -11.53 4.15 16.69
CA GLU A 149 -11.00 5.28 17.46
C GLU A 149 -9.63 4.97 18.09
N ASN A 150 -9.35 3.73 18.49
CA ASN A 150 -8.10 3.40 19.19
C ASN A 150 -6.91 3.07 18.27
N GLU A 151 -7.14 2.52 17.07
CA GLU A 151 -6.05 2.16 16.14
C GLU A 151 -5.88 3.18 14.98
N PHE A 152 -6.85 4.09 14.85
CA PHE A 152 -7.05 5.02 13.75
C PHE A 152 -7.05 6.49 14.23
N ARG A 153 -6.09 6.87 15.08
CA ARG A 153 -5.62 8.28 15.08
C ARG A 153 -4.75 8.53 13.83
N PHE A 154 -5.39 8.28 12.69
CA PHE A 154 -4.91 8.49 11.35
C PHE A 154 -5.31 9.92 11.01
N ASP A 155 -4.46 10.89 11.34
CA ASP A 155 -4.61 12.29 10.97
C ASP A 155 -4.53 12.39 9.43
N LEU A 156 -5.66 12.21 8.75
CA LEU A 156 -5.75 12.39 7.31
C LEU A 156 -6.96 13.26 6.97
N TRP A 157 -6.64 14.49 6.56
CA TRP A 157 -7.49 15.49 5.91
C TRP A 157 -8.31 16.46 6.80
N ASP A 158 -7.65 17.47 7.35
CA ASP A 158 -8.23 18.85 7.43
C ASP A 158 -7.54 19.81 6.43
N GLU A 159 -6.62 19.32 5.58
CA GLU A 159 -5.80 20.18 4.71
C GLU A 159 -6.02 20.04 3.19
N THR A 160 -6.70 19.00 2.66
CA THR A 160 -7.02 18.99 1.20
C THR A 160 -8.33 19.61 0.80
N ASP A 161 -9.26 19.78 1.72
CA ASP A 161 -10.40 20.65 1.44
C ASP A 161 -9.93 22.11 1.31
N ASP A 162 -8.79 22.47 1.91
CA ASP A 162 -8.19 23.78 1.73
C ASP A 162 -7.43 23.92 0.39
N PHE A 163 -6.72 22.88 -0.08
CA PHE A 163 -6.02 22.95 -1.38
C PHE A 163 -6.97 22.95 -2.60
N LEU A 164 -8.07 22.18 -2.54
CA LEU A 164 -9.09 22.17 -3.59
C LEU A 164 -9.98 23.42 -3.54
N SER A 165 -10.20 24.01 -2.36
CA SER A 165 -10.95 25.26 -2.25
C SER A 165 -10.12 26.48 -2.64
N GLN A 166 -8.79 26.47 -2.43
CA GLN A 166 -7.90 27.55 -2.88
C GLN A 166 -7.78 27.58 -4.40
N THR A 167 -7.64 26.43 -5.07
CA THR A 167 -7.59 26.35 -6.53
C THR A 167 -8.90 26.76 -7.19
N GLN A 168 -10.06 26.37 -6.64
CA GLN A 168 -11.37 26.82 -7.16
C GLN A 168 -11.71 28.28 -6.84
N ARG A 169 -11.17 28.86 -5.75
CA ARG A 169 -11.32 30.30 -5.45
C ARG A 169 -10.46 31.19 -6.34
N GLN A 170 -9.35 30.65 -6.86
CA GLN A 170 -8.42 31.40 -7.71
C GLN A 170 -8.88 31.42 -9.17
N GLU A 171 -9.52 30.37 -9.66
CA GLU A 171 -10.17 30.36 -10.99
C GLU A 171 -11.42 31.25 -11.02
N LYS A 172 -12.24 31.30 -9.96
CA LYS A 172 -13.41 32.19 -9.89
C LYS A 172 -13.10 33.69 -9.74
N ARG A 173 -11.87 34.07 -9.40
CA ARG A 173 -11.46 35.49 -9.32
C ARG A 173 -10.95 36.04 -10.65
N ASN A 174 -10.55 35.18 -11.59
CA ASN A 174 -10.03 35.63 -12.89
C ASN A 174 -11.13 35.78 -13.96
N ASP A 175 -12.36 35.35 -13.67
CA ASP A 175 -13.53 35.48 -14.56
C ASP A 175 -14.43 36.70 -14.22
N HIS A 176 -13.93 37.67 -13.45
CA HIS A 176 -14.69 38.86 -13.06
C HIS A 176 -14.00 40.20 -13.30
N ASP A 177 -12.85 40.20 -13.97
CA ASP A 177 -12.19 41.41 -14.46
C ASP A 177 -12.06 41.33 -16.00
N ASP A 178 -13.17 41.57 -16.70
CA ASP A 178 -13.24 42.08 -18.09
C ASP A 178 -14.50 42.96 -18.24
#